data_AF-A0A420M9Y4-F1
#
_entry.id   AF-A0A420M9Y4-F1
#
_cell.length_a   1.000
_cell.length_b   1.000
_cell.length_c   1.000
_cell.angle_alpha   90.00
_cell.angle_beta   90.00
_cell.angle_gamma   90.00
#
_symmetry.space_group_name_H-M   'P 1'
#
loop_
_entity.id
_entity.type
_entity.pdbx_description
1 polymer ?
#
loop_
_entity_poly.entity_id
_entity_poly.type
_entity_poly.pdbx_seq_one_letter_code
_entity_poly.pdbx_strand_id
1 'polypeptide(L)'
;DCALALADSERYDIVLLQEPWTAHTDTRSLTKTHPAYDTFTPVETWGGNDTRPRVMTYVRRDPRLLADQIRPFQTRDILWLTINSMTIVDFYRQNDESDALNTLIRWPVPERCLIADDFNARHHTWQTGQAMNCGQEIADWALENDLDLLNTPDIPTNPHGNTIDLAFTNMPLAEATVEDHLATSSDHFTLSLTLPDAGLAPMQPGRVRVTTNDELKRFAEIVELGAAGLPTTDSTPSELDELASALVNLLTSAAKAAGRPTRKGARTAPWWTEECAGAAAAFRAIRRLYPLGFNEEVQIAKRDFHRVVRRAKRLYWRNLIDTFTDSSSVFKAVRWLKSPGPFQPPPLQVDDVVYESQIDKANALRRATLERQTADDDIQDPWMLVSPLRPIPFPLEISLDEAQYATLHTGNTSPGSDNITVNLLKAVWYIIGTHVRRLFERCLSAGHHPKPFREAEVVMIAKPGRRDLTSPRAWRPISLLSCLGKGLERLIARRLAWAAIHYSVLHTQQAGALPEKSATDLVTALLHDIEEAFARKKVATLVTMDIQGAFDIVM
;
A
#
# COMPACT_ATOMS: atom_id res chain seq x y z
N ASP A 1 -8.30 -4.23 18.54
CA ASP A 1 -8.64 -5.64 18.21
C ASP A 1 -10.14 -5.84 18.32
N CYS A 2 -10.73 -5.82 19.53
CA CYS A 2 -12.18 -5.96 19.70
C CYS A 2 -12.97 -4.86 18.96
N ALA A 3 -12.57 -3.59 19.07
CA ALA A 3 -13.22 -2.46 18.39
C ALA A 3 -13.35 -2.68 16.88
N LEU A 4 -12.22 -2.89 16.22
CA LEU A 4 -12.19 -3.11 14.77
C LEU A 4 -12.94 -4.37 14.33
N ALA A 5 -12.95 -5.43 15.15
CA ALA A 5 -13.68 -6.65 14.81
C ALA A 5 -15.20 -6.49 14.99
N LEU A 6 -15.64 -5.77 16.02
CA LEU A 6 -17.05 -5.44 16.22
C LEU A 6 -17.54 -4.47 15.13
N ALA A 7 -16.74 -3.45 14.82
CA ALA A 7 -16.99 -2.54 13.70
C ALA A 7 -17.08 -3.30 12.37
N ASP A 8 -16.20 -4.27 12.12
CA ASP A 8 -16.26 -5.11 10.92
C ASP A 8 -17.56 -5.93 10.89
N SER A 9 -17.93 -6.54 12.02
CA SER A 9 -19.13 -7.38 12.13
C SER A 9 -20.44 -6.61 11.87
N GLU A 10 -20.51 -5.34 12.29
CA GLU A 10 -21.65 -4.45 12.03
C GLU A 10 -21.51 -3.65 10.72
N ARG A 11 -20.47 -3.95 9.92
CA ARG A 11 -20.22 -3.32 8.61
C ARG A 11 -19.95 -1.81 8.63
N TYR A 12 -19.43 -1.24 9.71
CA TYR A 12 -19.03 0.16 9.74
C TYR A 12 -17.95 0.48 8.70
N ASP A 13 -18.14 1.58 7.97
CA ASP A 13 -17.21 2.04 6.93
C ASP A 13 -16.01 2.78 7.51
N ILE A 14 -16.19 3.52 8.60
CA ILE A 14 -15.16 4.35 9.24
C ILE A 14 -15.21 4.11 10.74
N VAL A 15 -14.04 4.03 11.36
CA VAL A 15 -13.88 3.96 12.82
C VAL A 15 -12.94 5.07 13.24
N LEU A 16 -13.45 6.04 13.99
CA LEU A 16 -12.68 7.05 14.71
C LEU A 16 -12.31 6.44 16.07
N LEU A 17 -11.05 6.59 16.50
CA LEU A 17 -10.58 5.93 17.72
C LEU A 17 -9.58 6.77 18.50
N GLN A 18 -9.92 7.04 19.75
CA GLN A 18 -9.15 7.88 20.67
C GLN A 18 -8.39 6.98 21.62
N GLU A 19 -7.28 7.53 22.10
CA GLU A 19 -6.31 6.85 22.94
C GLU A 19 -5.98 5.43 22.43
N PRO A 20 -5.67 5.26 21.14
CA PRO A 20 -5.46 3.94 20.57
C PRO A 20 -4.34 3.22 21.32
N TRP A 21 -4.46 1.89 21.43
CA TRP A 21 -3.35 1.11 21.96
C TRP A 21 -2.15 1.25 21.02
N THR A 22 -1.04 1.74 21.56
CA THR A 22 0.22 1.90 20.83
C THR A 22 1.34 1.18 21.55
N ALA A 23 2.30 0.68 20.79
CA ALA A 23 3.60 0.27 21.31
C ALA A 23 4.69 0.76 20.36
N HIS A 24 5.94 0.71 20.79
CA HIS A 24 7.08 0.97 19.93
C HIS A 24 8.20 -0.01 20.24
N THR A 25 9.08 -0.16 19.26
CA THR A 25 10.36 -0.88 19.35
C THR A 25 11.41 0.02 18.73
N ASP A 26 12.69 -0.33 18.86
CA ASP A 26 13.79 0.41 18.22
C ASP A 26 13.60 0.60 16.71
N THR A 27 12.79 -0.24 16.06
CA THR A 27 12.62 -0.26 14.60
C THR A 27 11.21 0.06 14.13
N ARG A 28 10.18 0.08 14.99
CA ARG A 28 8.77 0.11 14.58
C ARG A 28 7.85 0.81 15.57
N SER A 29 6.88 1.52 15.02
CA SER A 29 5.66 2.00 15.67
C SER A 29 4.55 0.95 15.49
N LEU A 30 3.82 0.60 16.55
CA LEU A 30 2.82 -0.48 16.52
C LEU A 30 1.47 -0.01 17.05
N THR A 31 0.40 -0.46 16.40
CA THR A 31 -1.00 -0.29 16.85
C THR A 31 -1.83 -1.55 16.58
N LYS A 32 -3.11 -1.54 16.95
CA LYS A 32 -4.05 -2.60 16.57
C LYS A 32 -4.54 -2.38 15.14
N THR A 33 -4.63 -3.46 14.37
CA THR A 33 -4.99 -3.39 12.95
C THR A 33 -5.97 -4.51 12.62
N HIS A 34 -6.73 -4.33 11.54
CA HIS A 34 -7.72 -5.30 11.09
C HIS A 34 -7.69 -5.43 9.55
N PRO A 35 -7.76 -6.65 8.97
CA PRO A 35 -7.61 -6.83 7.53
C PRO A 35 -8.68 -6.12 6.68
N ALA A 36 -9.82 -5.80 7.28
CA ALA A 36 -10.92 -5.07 6.63
C ALA A 36 -10.67 -3.56 6.48
N TYR A 37 -9.69 -2.98 7.19
CA TYR A 37 -9.51 -1.53 7.25
C TYR A 37 -8.09 -1.11 6.85
N ASP A 38 -7.99 0.05 6.21
CA ASP A 38 -6.78 0.84 6.10
C ASP A 38 -6.62 1.73 7.33
N THR A 39 -5.39 1.94 7.79
CA THR A 39 -5.08 2.61 9.06
C THR A 39 -4.41 3.95 8.80
N PHE A 40 -5.00 5.02 9.30
CA PHE A 40 -4.47 6.38 9.21
C PHE A 40 -4.00 6.85 10.60
N THR A 41 -2.92 7.61 10.63
CA THR A 41 -2.30 8.11 11.86
C THR A 41 -1.87 9.57 11.67
N PRO A 42 -2.07 10.44 12.66
CA PRO A 42 -1.64 11.84 12.56
C PRO A 42 -0.11 12.01 12.67
N VAL A 43 0.59 11.00 13.20
CA VAL A 43 2.06 11.01 13.36
C VAL A 43 2.72 9.81 12.67
N GLU A 44 3.90 10.02 12.10
CA GLU A 44 4.69 9.02 11.37
C GLU A 44 5.35 8.01 12.32
N THR A 45 5.87 8.50 13.44
CA THR A 45 6.65 7.69 14.40
C THR A 45 6.44 8.16 15.82
N TRP A 46 6.54 7.22 16.77
CA TRP A 46 6.48 7.51 18.19
C TRP A 46 7.44 6.63 18.99
N GLY A 47 7.96 7.20 20.07
CA GLY A 47 8.89 6.54 21.00
C GLY A 47 8.42 6.56 22.46
N GLY A 48 7.21 7.03 22.72
CA GLY A 48 6.70 7.13 24.09
C GLY A 48 5.34 7.82 24.15
N ASN A 49 4.84 8.03 25.37
CA ASN A 49 3.52 8.61 25.60
C ASN A 49 3.40 10.05 25.09
N ASP A 50 4.49 10.81 25.03
CA ASP A 50 4.49 12.21 24.58
C ASP A 50 4.54 12.37 23.05
N THR A 51 4.82 11.29 22.33
CA THR A 51 4.92 11.29 20.86
C THR A 51 3.89 10.39 20.19
N ARG A 52 3.23 9.51 20.95
CA ARG A 52 2.21 8.60 20.41
C ARG A 52 1.01 9.38 19.86
N PRO A 53 0.36 8.90 18.80
CA PRO A 53 -0.93 9.42 18.38
C PRO A 53 -1.96 9.25 19.50
N ARG A 54 -2.78 10.28 19.73
CA ARG A 54 -3.97 10.20 20.59
C ARG A 54 -5.24 9.87 19.80
N VAL A 55 -5.21 9.94 18.48
CA VAL A 55 -6.29 9.54 17.57
C VAL A 55 -5.82 8.63 16.44
N MET A 56 -6.69 7.75 15.94
CA MET A 56 -6.47 6.90 14.78
C MET A 56 -7.78 6.60 14.06
N THR A 57 -7.81 6.91 12.76
CA THR A 57 -8.95 6.60 11.91
C THR A 57 -8.70 5.34 11.08
N TYR A 58 -9.70 4.47 11.01
CA TYR A 58 -9.68 3.25 10.22
C TYR A 58 -10.78 3.32 9.16
N VAL A 59 -10.41 3.22 7.89
CA VAL A 59 -11.36 3.27 6.76
C VAL A 59 -11.48 1.90 6.13
N ARG A 60 -12.70 1.41 5.94
CA ARG A 60 -12.99 0.11 5.37
C ARG A 60 -12.41 0.03 3.96
N ARG A 61 -11.76 -1.09 3.65
CA ARG A 61 -11.25 -1.41 2.32
C ARG A 61 -12.41 -1.68 1.39
N ASP A 62 -12.94 -0.64 0.80
CA ASP A 62 -13.95 -0.67 -0.25
C ASP A 62 -13.45 0.19 -1.42
N PRO A 63 -13.46 -0.31 -2.68
CA PRO A 63 -13.07 0.48 -3.85
C PRO A 63 -13.87 1.77 -4.04
N ARG A 64 -15.03 1.88 -3.38
CA ARG A 64 -15.93 3.02 -3.42
C ARG A 64 -15.63 4.05 -2.33
N LEU A 65 -14.76 3.75 -1.36
CA LEU A 65 -14.33 4.64 -0.29
C LEU A 65 -12.93 5.16 -0.61
N LEU A 66 -12.86 6.34 -1.22
CA LEU A 66 -11.60 7.01 -1.53
C LEU A 66 -11.23 7.93 -0.38
N ALA A 67 -10.23 7.53 0.41
CA ALA A 67 -9.76 8.25 1.58
C ALA A 67 -8.36 8.83 1.36
N ASP A 68 -8.24 10.14 1.55
CA ASP A 68 -6.98 10.88 1.53
C ASP A 68 -6.78 11.57 2.88
N GLN A 69 -5.59 11.42 3.47
CA GLN A 69 -5.23 12.17 4.67
C GLN A 69 -4.79 13.58 4.27
N ILE A 70 -5.40 14.57 4.92
CA ILE A 70 -4.98 15.98 4.85
C ILE A 70 -4.26 16.37 6.15
N ARG A 71 -3.41 17.39 6.11
CA ARG A 71 -2.66 17.83 7.29
C ARG A 71 -2.56 19.36 7.37
N PRO A 72 -3.65 20.03 7.80
CA PRO A 72 -3.62 21.47 8.00
C PRO A 72 -2.68 21.88 9.13
N PHE A 73 -2.52 21.03 10.15
CA PHE A 73 -1.65 21.26 11.30
C PHE A 73 -0.91 19.98 11.69
N GLN A 74 0.32 20.13 12.20
CA GLN A 74 1.06 19.03 12.80
C GLN A 74 0.63 18.87 14.27
N THR A 75 -0.26 17.93 14.52
CA THR A 75 -0.73 17.58 15.88
C THR A 75 -0.89 16.06 15.97
N ARG A 76 -0.82 15.51 17.19
CA ARG A 76 -1.08 14.08 17.47
C ARG A 76 -2.51 13.81 17.92
N ASP A 77 -3.27 14.88 18.16
CA ASP A 77 -4.56 14.89 18.84
C ASP A 77 -5.73 15.04 17.86
N ILE A 78 -5.43 15.37 16.60
CA ILE A 78 -6.44 15.53 15.54
C ILE A 78 -5.96 14.85 14.27
N LEU A 79 -6.85 14.13 13.60
CA LEU A 79 -6.60 13.50 12.30
C LEU A 79 -7.71 13.87 11.33
N TRP A 80 -7.33 14.45 10.20
CA TRP A 80 -8.25 14.85 9.15
C TRP A 80 -8.13 13.92 7.94
N LEU A 81 -9.27 13.40 7.49
CA LEU A 81 -9.38 12.64 6.26
C LEU A 81 -10.44 13.25 5.34
N THR A 82 -10.15 13.31 4.04
CA THR A 82 -11.16 13.52 3.00
C THR A 82 -11.61 12.17 2.49
N ILE A 83 -12.90 11.83 2.63
CA ILE A 83 -13.50 10.56 2.17
C ILE A 83 -14.68 10.87 1.26
N ASN A 84 -14.57 10.53 -0.04
CA ASN A 84 -15.60 10.80 -1.05
C ASN A 84 -16.16 12.24 -0.99
N SER A 85 -15.27 13.23 -0.92
CA SER A 85 -15.60 14.67 -0.80
C SER A 85 -16.21 15.12 0.54
N MET A 86 -16.23 14.27 1.57
CA MET A 86 -16.54 14.68 2.94
C MET A 86 -15.25 14.82 3.73
N THR A 87 -15.17 15.83 4.61
CA THR A 87 -14.06 15.97 5.54
C THR A 87 -14.43 15.38 6.88
N ILE A 88 -13.70 14.37 7.34
CA ILE A 88 -13.94 13.68 8.60
C ILE A 88 -12.75 13.93 9.52
N VAL A 89 -13.05 14.42 10.71
CA VAL A 89 -12.06 14.84 11.71
C VAL A 89 -12.25 14.02 12.97
N ASP A 90 -11.24 13.20 13.26
CA ASP A 90 -11.10 12.46 14.52
C ASP A 90 -10.38 13.38 15.52
N PHE A 91 -11.11 13.82 16.55
CA PHE A 91 -10.65 14.81 17.51
C PHE A 91 -10.55 14.20 18.90
N TYR A 92 -9.42 14.44 19.57
CA TYR A 92 -9.27 14.15 20.98
C TYR A 92 -8.72 15.37 21.71
N ARG A 93 -9.32 15.69 22.86
CA ARG A 93 -8.80 16.69 23.77
C ARG A 93 -8.63 16.09 25.15
N GLN A 94 -7.41 16.15 25.69
CA GLN A 94 -7.18 15.85 27.09
C GLN A 94 -7.74 16.98 27.98
N ASN A 95 -8.28 16.62 29.16
CA ASN A 95 -8.65 17.61 30.17
C ASN A 95 -7.51 18.60 30.44
N ASP A 96 -7.86 19.87 30.56
CA ASP A 96 -6.94 21.00 30.84
C ASP A 96 -5.87 21.31 29.76
N GLU A 97 -5.87 20.62 28.61
CA GLU A 97 -5.06 20.98 27.45
C GLU A 97 -5.87 21.83 26.45
N SER A 98 -5.30 22.96 26.02
CA SER A 98 -5.93 23.88 25.05
C SER A 98 -5.34 23.76 23.64
N ASP A 99 -4.21 23.09 23.44
CA ASP A 99 -3.51 23.04 22.15
C ASP A 99 -4.35 22.41 21.03
N ALA A 100 -5.02 21.29 21.31
CA ALA A 100 -5.91 20.64 20.35
C ALA A 100 -7.12 21.53 19.99
N LEU A 101 -7.78 22.12 20.98
CA LEU A 101 -8.93 23.00 20.76
C LEU A 101 -8.54 24.27 19.99
N ASN A 102 -7.42 24.90 20.35
CA ASN A 102 -6.89 26.05 19.63
C ASN A 102 -6.58 25.73 18.16
N THR A 103 -6.08 24.52 17.91
CA THR A 103 -5.82 24.03 16.54
C THR A 103 -7.12 23.86 15.77
N LEU A 104 -8.14 23.25 16.40
CA LEU A 104 -9.45 23.04 15.79
C LEU A 104 -10.16 24.37 15.48
N ILE A 105 -10.17 25.32 16.42
CA ILE A 105 -10.85 26.62 16.25
C ILE A 105 -10.19 27.47 15.15
N ARG A 106 -8.86 27.38 14.98
CA ARG A 106 -8.13 28.10 13.92
C ARG A 106 -8.32 27.49 12.53
N TRP A 107 -8.81 26.26 12.46
CA TRP A 107 -8.97 25.56 11.20
C TRP A 107 -10.25 26.02 10.49
N PRO A 108 -10.18 26.48 9.22
CA PRO A 108 -11.38 26.83 8.48
C PRO A 108 -12.18 25.57 8.14
N VAL A 109 -13.38 25.45 8.72
CA VAL A 109 -14.24 24.29 8.53
C VAL A 109 -14.82 24.28 7.11
N PRO A 110 -14.60 23.21 6.32
CA PRO A 110 -15.14 23.13 4.97
C PRO A 110 -16.62 22.70 4.96
N GLU A 111 -17.28 22.82 3.82
CA GLU A 111 -18.57 22.16 3.58
C GLU A 111 -18.42 20.63 3.69
N ARG A 112 -19.52 19.95 4.04
CA ARG A 112 -19.58 18.50 4.21
C ARG A 112 -18.55 17.95 5.19
N CYS A 113 -18.49 18.56 6.37
CA CYS A 113 -17.56 18.23 7.43
C CYS A 113 -18.25 17.53 8.60
N LEU A 114 -17.61 16.48 9.12
CA LEU A 114 -17.93 15.84 10.39
C LEU A 114 -16.71 16.01 11.30
N ILE A 115 -16.92 16.56 12.50
CA ILE A 115 -15.94 16.57 13.58
C ILE A 115 -16.55 15.77 14.71
N ALA A 116 -15.88 14.70 15.14
CA ALA A 116 -16.38 13.87 16.22
C ALA A 116 -15.27 13.46 17.18
N ASP A 117 -15.72 13.02 18.36
CA ASP A 117 -15.02 12.36 19.47
C ASP A 117 -14.90 13.13 20.79
N ASP A 118 -13.94 12.78 21.65
CA ASP A 118 -13.87 13.19 23.05
C ASP A 118 -13.36 14.64 23.17
N PHE A 119 -14.31 15.56 23.39
CA PHE A 119 -14.04 16.97 23.63
C PHE A 119 -13.67 17.28 25.09
N ASN A 120 -13.94 16.34 26.01
CA ASN A 120 -13.78 16.51 27.45
C ASN A 120 -14.44 17.82 27.98
N ALA A 121 -15.56 18.22 27.38
CA ALA A 121 -16.23 19.50 27.63
C ALA A 121 -17.73 19.35 27.89
N ARG A 122 -18.30 20.26 28.68
CA ARG A 122 -19.74 20.28 28.98
C ARG A 122 -20.36 21.62 28.65
N HIS A 123 -21.56 21.59 28.10
CA HIS A 123 -22.36 22.76 27.81
C HIS A 123 -23.84 22.38 27.86
N HIS A 124 -24.69 23.35 28.20
CA HIS A 124 -26.11 23.14 28.44
C HIS A 124 -26.89 22.65 27.20
N THR A 125 -26.31 22.73 26.00
CA THR A 125 -26.92 22.23 24.76
C THR A 125 -26.79 20.72 24.57
N TRP A 126 -25.81 20.05 25.20
CA TRP A 126 -25.64 18.59 25.15
C TRP A 126 -25.74 17.90 26.51
N GLN A 127 -25.52 18.62 27.60
CA GLN A 127 -25.69 18.10 28.95
C GLN A 127 -26.19 19.19 29.91
N THR A 128 -27.31 18.94 30.57
CA THR A 128 -27.91 19.81 31.58
C THR A 128 -26.90 20.11 32.69
N GLY A 129 -26.66 21.40 32.94
CA GLY A 129 -25.71 21.87 33.95
C GLY A 129 -24.96 23.12 33.53
N GLN A 130 -23.95 23.50 34.33
CA GLN A 130 -23.05 24.59 33.97
C GLN A 130 -22.04 24.14 32.90
N ALA A 131 -21.69 25.06 32.00
CA ALA A 131 -20.63 24.82 31.04
C ALA A 131 -19.28 24.65 31.77
N MET A 132 -18.48 23.67 31.35
CA MET A 132 -17.16 23.37 31.91
C MET A 132 -16.18 23.04 30.80
N ASN A 133 -14.88 23.20 31.08
CA ASN A 133 -13.77 22.85 30.19
C ASN A 133 -13.96 23.42 28.78
N CYS A 134 -14.18 24.74 28.64
CA CYS A 134 -14.37 25.42 27.34
C CYS A 134 -15.64 24.99 26.56
N GLY A 135 -16.64 24.40 27.19
CA GLY A 135 -17.88 24.02 26.50
C GLY A 135 -18.63 25.21 25.87
N GLN A 136 -18.55 26.42 26.46
CA GLN A 136 -19.09 27.63 25.83
C GLN A 136 -18.33 27.98 24.54
N GLU A 137 -17.00 27.97 24.58
CA GLU A 137 -16.16 28.26 23.41
C GLU A 137 -16.41 27.27 22.27
N ILE A 138 -16.61 25.99 22.59
CA ILE A 138 -16.94 24.95 21.59
C ILE A 138 -18.34 25.19 21.00
N ALA A 139 -19.31 25.55 21.82
CA ALA A 139 -20.67 25.85 21.36
C ALA A 139 -20.70 27.09 20.45
N ASP A 140 -19.97 28.14 20.82
CA ASP A 140 -19.84 29.36 20.02
C ASP A 140 -19.13 29.05 18.69
N TRP A 141 -18.02 28.30 18.72
CA TRP A 141 -17.31 27.85 17.52
C TRP A 141 -18.18 27.02 16.58
N ALA A 142 -18.97 26.08 17.13
CA ALA A 142 -19.87 25.26 16.33
C ALA A 142 -20.94 26.12 15.64
N LEU A 143 -21.52 27.08 16.37
CA LEU A 143 -22.50 28.02 15.83
C LEU A 143 -21.90 28.92 14.73
N GLU A 144 -20.69 29.43 14.93
CA GLU A 144 -19.98 30.28 13.95
C GLU A 144 -19.64 29.55 12.64
N ASN A 145 -19.56 28.21 12.68
CA ASN A 145 -19.21 27.37 11.53
C ASN A 145 -20.41 26.59 10.96
N ASP A 146 -21.65 26.96 11.34
CA ASP A 146 -22.89 26.30 10.93
C ASP A 146 -22.87 24.77 11.17
N LEU A 147 -22.31 24.36 12.32
CA LEU A 147 -22.21 22.96 12.72
C LEU A 147 -23.34 22.56 13.66
N ASP A 148 -24.17 21.63 13.22
CA ASP A 148 -25.21 21.01 14.04
C ASP A 148 -24.60 19.94 14.96
N LEU A 149 -24.99 19.98 16.24
CA LEU A 149 -24.69 18.91 17.18
C LEU A 149 -25.63 17.72 16.92
N LEU A 150 -25.05 16.54 16.67
CA LEU A 150 -25.81 15.32 16.42
C LEU A 150 -26.23 14.58 17.69
N ASN A 151 -25.52 14.80 18.81
CA ASN A 151 -25.81 14.12 20.07
C ASN A 151 -27.23 14.46 20.55
N THR A 152 -27.95 13.44 21.01
CA THR A 152 -29.18 13.68 21.77
C THR A 152 -28.81 14.26 23.14
N PRO A 153 -29.36 15.42 23.55
CA PRO A 153 -29.05 16.03 24.83
C PRO A 153 -29.31 15.08 26.02
N ASP A 154 -28.44 15.16 27.03
CA ASP A 154 -28.51 14.38 28.28
C ASP A 154 -28.38 12.86 28.14
N ILE A 155 -28.06 12.35 26.94
CA ILE A 155 -27.68 10.95 26.76
C ILE A 155 -26.20 10.79 27.10
N PRO A 156 -25.84 10.04 28.17
CA PRO A 156 -24.45 9.88 28.56
C PRO A 156 -23.64 9.14 27.50
N THR A 157 -22.41 9.58 27.29
CA THR A 157 -21.40 8.89 26.48
C THR A 157 -20.36 8.18 27.33
N ASN A 158 -20.48 8.28 28.66
CA ASN A 158 -19.77 7.44 29.61
C ASN A 158 -20.66 6.99 30.78
N PRO A 159 -20.24 5.95 31.52
CA PRO A 159 -21.01 5.45 32.66
C PRO A 159 -21.05 6.37 33.88
N HIS A 160 -20.33 7.49 33.86
CA HIS A 160 -20.40 8.52 34.88
C HIS A 160 -21.54 9.51 34.66
N GLY A 161 -22.35 9.32 33.61
CA GLY A 161 -23.50 10.18 33.31
C GLY A 161 -23.13 11.45 32.57
N ASN A 162 -21.93 11.52 31.96
CA ASN A 162 -21.50 12.69 31.21
C ASN A 162 -21.60 12.45 29.71
N THR A 163 -21.86 13.52 28.97
CA THR A 163 -21.90 13.58 27.50
C THR A 163 -20.71 14.43 27.07
N ILE A 164 -19.58 13.79 26.79
CA ILE A 164 -18.31 14.44 26.46
C ILE A 164 -17.75 14.01 25.09
N ASP A 165 -18.27 12.90 24.55
CA ASP A 165 -17.98 12.43 23.20
C ASP A 165 -19.02 13.04 22.26
N LEU A 166 -18.63 14.05 21.49
CA LEU A 166 -19.56 14.88 20.72
C LEU A 166 -19.33 14.68 19.22
N ALA A 167 -20.40 14.82 18.43
CA ALA A 167 -20.33 14.85 16.97
C ALA A 167 -21.02 16.12 16.43
N PHE A 168 -20.27 16.89 15.67
CA PHE A 168 -20.68 18.14 15.03
C PHE A 168 -20.58 18.01 13.51
N THR A 169 -21.57 18.49 12.77
CA THR A 169 -21.54 18.43 11.30
C THR A 169 -22.37 19.52 10.64
N ASN A 170 -21.96 19.96 9.44
CA ASN A 170 -22.77 20.79 8.55
C ASN A 170 -23.45 19.97 7.44
N MET A 171 -23.51 18.64 7.60
CA MET A 171 -24.20 17.75 6.67
C MET A 171 -25.65 17.52 7.12
N PRO A 172 -26.65 17.91 6.31
CA PRO A 172 -28.05 17.71 6.67
C PRO A 172 -28.37 16.20 6.71
N LEU A 173 -29.31 15.81 7.58
CA LEU A 173 -29.77 14.42 7.74
C LEU A 173 -28.73 13.43 8.29
N ALA A 174 -27.64 13.93 8.86
CA ALA A 174 -26.76 13.10 9.67
C ALA A 174 -27.40 12.80 11.03
N GLU A 175 -27.12 11.62 11.57
CA GLU A 175 -27.69 11.15 12.85
C GLU A 175 -26.59 10.55 13.72
N ALA A 176 -26.71 10.71 15.04
CA ALA A 176 -25.85 10.07 16.02
C ALA A 176 -26.67 9.27 17.05
N THR A 177 -26.19 8.07 17.37
CA THR A 177 -26.80 7.17 18.36
C THR A 177 -25.72 6.60 19.26
N VAL A 178 -25.96 6.58 20.57
CA VAL A 178 -25.04 5.91 21.51
C VAL A 178 -25.32 4.41 21.47
N GLU A 179 -24.33 3.64 21.05
CA GLU A 179 -24.40 2.20 20.85
C GLU A 179 -23.61 1.47 21.93
N ASP A 180 -24.25 1.24 23.08
CA ASP A 180 -23.66 0.57 24.25
C ASP A 180 -23.09 -0.84 23.93
N HIS A 181 -23.68 -1.49 22.93
CA HIS A 181 -23.33 -2.84 22.52
C HIS A 181 -22.01 -2.92 21.71
N LEU A 182 -21.51 -1.77 21.25
CA LEU A 182 -20.23 -1.62 20.56
C LEU A 182 -19.11 -1.14 21.46
N ALA A 183 -19.42 -0.78 22.71
CA ALA A 183 -18.43 -0.33 23.68
C ALA A 183 -17.34 -1.38 23.89
N THR A 184 -16.09 -1.00 23.60
CA THR A 184 -14.96 -1.94 23.55
C THR A 184 -14.08 -1.91 24.77
N SER A 185 -14.70 -1.66 25.92
CA SER A 185 -14.19 -1.86 27.27
C SER A 185 -13.52 -0.68 27.97
N SER A 186 -13.47 0.50 27.34
CA SER A 186 -13.18 1.76 28.02
C SER A 186 -14.34 2.17 28.94
N ASP A 187 -14.10 3.21 29.71
CA ASP A 187 -15.09 4.03 30.41
C ASP A 187 -15.91 4.93 29.48
N HIS A 188 -15.87 4.71 28.17
CA HIS A 188 -16.68 5.41 27.17
C HIS A 188 -17.61 4.44 26.43
N PHE A 189 -18.75 4.96 25.98
CA PHE A 189 -19.67 4.31 25.06
C PHE A 189 -19.31 4.65 23.62
N THR A 190 -19.76 3.83 22.68
CA THR A 190 -19.46 4.05 21.26
C THR A 190 -20.56 4.92 20.65
N LEU A 191 -20.17 6.00 19.98
CA LEU A 191 -21.07 6.81 19.19
C LEU A 191 -21.14 6.26 17.75
N SER A 192 -22.34 5.85 17.32
CA SER A 192 -22.62 5.41 15.96
C SER A 192 -23.19 6.56 15.16
N LEU A 193 -22.50 6.91 14.08
CA LEU A 193 -22.85 8.02 13.20
C LEU A 193 -23.33 7.51 11.86
N THR A 194 -24.49 7.99 11.41
CA THR A 194 -25.02 7.74 10.07
C THR A 194 -24.94 9.04 9.29
N LEU A 195 -24.22 9.02 8.16
CA LEU A 195 -24.07 10.16 7.27
C LEU A 195 -24.94 9.95 6.02
N PRO A 196 -25.55 11.01 5.46
CA PRO A 196 -26.27 10.93 4.19
C PRO A 196 -25.34 10.44 3.06
N ASP A 197 -25.91 9.80 2.03
CA ASP A 197 -25.16 9.09 0.97
C ASP A 197 -23.95 9.89 0.50
N ALA A 198 -22.77 9.36 0.83
CA ALA A 198 -21.47 9.99 0.62
C ALA A 198 -21.15 10.25 -0.86
N GLY A 199 -21.98 9.80 -1.80
CA GLY A 199 -21.65 9.79 -3.22
C GLY A 199 -20.53 8.76 -3.43
N LEU A 200 -20.88 7.48 -3.27
CA LEU A 200 -19.94 6.38 -3.45
C LEU A 200 -19.21 6.51 -4.80
N ALA A 201 -17.88 6.47 -4.77
CA ALA A 201 -17.09 6.58 -5.99
C ALA A 201 -17.46 5.45 -6.97
N PRO A 202 -17.49 5.73 -8.29
CA PRO A 202 -17.78 4.71 -9.28
C PRO A 202 -16.79 3.55 -9.15
N MET A 203 -17.33 2.33 -9.15
CA MET A 203 -16.53 1.15 -8.93
C MET A 203 -15.55 0.97 -10.10
N GLN A 204 -14.26 1.18 -9.83
CA GLN A 204 -13.23 0.97 -10.85
C GLN A 204 -13.16 -0.52 -11.22
N PRO A 205 -13.08 -0.88 -12.52
CA PRO A 205 -12.93 -2.27 -12.94
C PRO A 205 -11.70 -2.88 -12.27
N GLY A 206 -11.90 -3.89 -11.43
CA GLY A 206 -10.80 -4.61 -10.80
C GLY A 206 -9.95 -5.33 -11.84
N ARG A 207 -8.65 -5.50 -11.56
CA ARG A 207 -7.74 -6.33 -12.38
C ARG A 207 -8.35 -7.72 -12.56
N VAL A 208 -8.26 -8.29 -13.76
CA VAL A 208 -8.78 -9.64 -13.99
C VAL A 208 -7.78 -10.68 -13.50
N ARG A 209 -8.28 -11.73 -12.84
CA ARG A 209 -7.50 -12.89 -12.45
C ARG A 209 -8.03 -14.15 -13.12
N VAL A 210 -7.09 -14.92 -13.64
CA VAL A 210 -7.28 -16.27 -14.18
C VAL A 210 -6.39 -17.16 -13.33
N THR A 211 -6.99 -17.94 -12.42
CA THR A 211 -6.22 -18.71 -11.42
C THR A 211 -6.60 -20.16 -11.30
N THR A 212 -7.88 -20.50 -11.56
CA THR A 212 -8.34 -21.89 -11.48
C THR A 212 -7.96 -22.64 -12.75
N ASN A 213 -7.86 -23.97 -12.68
CA ASN A 213 -7.58 -24.80 -13.84
C ASN A 213 -8.64 -24.62 -14.94
N ASP A 214 -9.91 -24.50 -14.57
CA ASP A 214 -11.00 -24.30 -15.54
C ASP A 214 -10.94 -22.93 -16.23
N GLU A 215 -10.56 -21.88 -15.50
CA GLU A 215 -10.34 -20.55 -16.10
C GLU A 215 -9.11 -20.56 -17.02
N LEU A 216 -8.02 -21.24 -16.63
CA LEU A 216 -6.83 -21.39 -17.46
C LEU A 216 -7.13 -22.17 -18.75
N LYS A 217 -7.97 -23.22 -18.66
CA LYS A 217 -8.41 -23.98 -19.84
C LYS A 217 -9.24 -23.11 -20.79
N ARG A 218 -10.26 -22.41 -20.27
CA ARG A 218 -11.06 -21.46 -21.06
C ARG A 218 -10.21 -20.36 -21.68
N PHE A 219 -9.24 -19.84 -20.94
CA PHE A 219 -8.29 -18.87 -21.43
C PHE A 219 -7.50 -19.41 -22.64
N ALA A 220 -6.98 -20.64 -22.54
CA ALA A 220 -6.24 -21.26 -23.63
C ALA A 220 -7.10 -21.52 -24.87
N GLU A 221 -8.33 -22.00 -24.71
CA GLU A 221 -9.28 -22.22 -25.81
C GLU A 221 -9.58 -20.92 -26.58
N ILE A 222 -9.79 -19.80 -25.87
CA ILE A 222 -10.02 -18.50 -26.50
C ILE A 222 -8.77 -17.99 -27.23
N VAL A 223 -7.59 -18.18 -26.64
CA VAL A 223 -6.32 -17.82 -27.29
C VAL A 223 -6.08 -18.64 -28.54
N GLU A 224 -6.37 -19.94 -28.52
CA GLU A 224 -6.24 -20.83 -29.68
C GLU A 224 -7.14 -20.38 -30.84
N LEU A 225 -8.41 -20.07 -30.55
CA LEU A 225 -9.34 -19.55 -31.54
C LEU A 225 -8.89 -18.21 -32.15
N GLY A 226 -8.33 -17.32 -31.33
CA GLY A 226 -7.89 -15.99 -31.79
C GLY A 226 -6.50 -15.96 -32.42
N ALA A 227 -5.65 -16.96 -32.19
CA ALA A 227 -4.27 -17.00 -32.69
C ALA A 227 -4.19 -17.01 -34.22
N ALA A 228 -5.19 -17.58 -34.90
CA ALA A 228 -5.29 -17.57 -36.36
C ALA A 228 -5.42 -16.15 -36.97
N GLY A 229 -5.90 -15.19 -36.17
CA GLY A 229 -6.03 -13.79 -36.58
C GLY A 229 -4.79 -12.93 -36.34
N LEU A 230 -3.69 -13.50 -35.82
CA LEU A 230 -2.46 -12.73 -35.59
C LEU A 230 -1.81 -12.33 -36.93
N PRO A 231 -1.35 -11.06 -37.06
CA PRO A 231 -0.69 -10.59 -38.28
C PRO A 231 0.47 -11.50 -38.70
N THR A 232 0.63 -11.72 -40.00
CA THR A 232 1.76 -12.50 -40.55
C THR A 232 2.89 -11.63 -41.07
N THR A 233 2.62 -10.35 -41.34
CA THR A 233 3.61 -9.34 -41.74
C THR A 233 4.43 -8.89 -40.53
N ASP A 234 5.74 -8.75 -40.71
CA ASP A 234 6.72 -8.53 -39.63
C ASP A 234 8.03 -7.87 -40.11
N SER A 235 7.99 -7.17 -41.25
CA SER A 235 9.18 -6.66 -41.94
C SER A 235 9.49 -5.19 -41.64
N THR A 236 8.50 -4.41 -41.18
CA THR A 236 8.68 -3.01 -40.81
C THR A 236 8.46 -2.76 -39.30
N PRO A 237 9.04 -1.70 -38.71
CA PRO A 237 8.76 -1.32 -37.32
C PRO A 237 7.26 -1.17 -37.00
N SER A 238 6.45 -0.68 -37.96
CA SER A 238 5.00 -0.55 -37.78
C SER A 238 4.31 -1.91 -37.70
N GLU A 239 4.68 -2.85 -38.57
CA GLU A 239 4.13 -4.22 -38.55
C GLU A 239 4.52 -4.97 -37.27
N LEU A 240 5.71 -4.70 -36.72
CA LEU A 240 6.14 -5.25 -35.42
C LEU A 240 5.32 -4.67 -34.26
N ASP A 241 5.01 -3.37 -34.30
CA ASP A 241 4.11 -2.74 -33.33
C ASP A 241 2.69 -3.34 -33.42
N GLU A 242 2.18 -3.58 -34.63
CA GLU A 242 0.89 -4.22 -34.87
C GLU A 242 0.85 -5.66 -34.37
N LEU A 243 1.88 -6.47 -34.66
CA LEU A 243 1.97 -7.85 -34.17
C LEU A 243 2.04 -7.90 -32.64
N ALA A 244 2.85 -7.04 -32.01
CA ALA A 244 2.93 -6.94 -30.56
C ALA A 244 1.58 -6.53 -29.96
N SER A 245 0.90 -5.54 -30.56
CA SER A 245 -0.42 -5.08 -30.13
C SER A 245 -1.46 -6.19 -30.25
N ALA A 246 -1.47 -6.92 -31.36
CA ALA A 246 -2.38 -8.03 -31.59
C ALA A 246 -2.20 -9.16 -30.56
N LEU A 247 -0.95 -9.50 -30.23
CA LEU A 247 -0.65 -10.48 -29.17
C LEU A 247 -1.16 -10.02 -27.81
N VAL A 248 -0.86 -8.79 -27.40
CA VAL A 248 -1.30 -8.23 -26.11
C VAL A 248 -2.84 -8.15 -26.06
N ASN A 249 -3.48 -7.72 -27.13
CA ASN A 249 -4.94 -7.60 -27.21
C ASN A 249 -5.63 -8.96 -27.17
N LEU A 250 -5.11 -9.97 -27.87
CA LEU A 250 -5.60 -11.35 -27.82
C LEU A 250 -5.55 -11.87 -26.38
N LEU A 251 -4.38 -11.79 -25.74
CA LEU A 251 -4.18 -12.30 -24.38
C LEU A 251 -5.05 -11.54 -23.36
N THR A 252 -5.12 -10.22 -23.47
CA THR A 252 -5.93 -9.40 -22.55
C THR A 252 -7.42 -9.68 -22.71
N SER A 253 -7.91 -9.83 -23.95
CA SER A 253 -9.32 -10.12 -24.21
C SER A 253 -9.69 -11.53 -23.74
N ALA A 254 -8.83 -12.52 -24.00
CA ALA A 254 -9.01 -13.88 -23.52
C ALA A 254 -9.01 -13.93 -21.98
N ALA A 255 -8.10 -13.20 -21.32
CA ALA A 255 -8.05 -13.13 -19.86
C ALA A 255 -9.33 -12.52 -19.27
N LYS A 256 -9.82 -11.42 -19.88
CA LYS A 256 -11.09 -10.77 -19.48
C LYS A 256 -12.30 -11.69 -19.65
N ALA A 257 -12.35 -12.47 -20.73
CA ALA A 257 -13.46 -13.39 -21.01
C ALA A 257 -13.43 -14.65 -20.15
N ALA A 258 -12.25 -15.20 -19.86
CA ALA A 258 -12.10 -16.43 -19.08
C ALA A 258 -12.10 -16.18 -17.55
N GLY A 259 -11.55 -15.05 -17.11
CA GLY A 259 -11.27 -14.77 -15.72
C GLY A 259 -12.38 -14.04 -14.96
N ARG A 260 -12.06 -13.67 -13.72
CA ARG A 260 -12.94 -12.92 -12.83
C ARG A 260 -12.27 -11.63 -12.34
N PRO A 261 -13.02 -10.55 -12.09
CA PRO A 261 -12.46 -9.32 -11.54
C PRO A 261 -11.96 -9.55 -10.10
N THR A 262 -10.80 -8.98 -9.78
CA THR A 262 -10.32 -8.93 -8.40
C THR A 262 -11.20 -7.99 -7.60
N ARG A 263 -11.81 -8.51 -6.54
CA ARG A 263 -12.44 -7.70 -5.52
C ARG A 263 -11.34 -7.19 -4.58
N LYS A 264 -10.97 -5.91 -4.71
CA LYS A 264 -10.42 -5.17 -3.57
C LYS A 264 -11.60 -5.03 -2.60
N GLY A 265 -11.47 -5.55 -1.39
CA GLY A 265 -12.59 -5.61 -0.46
C GLY A 265 -12.13 -5.99 0.94
N ALA A 266 -12.92 -5.58 1.92
CA ALA A 266 -12.76 -5.96 3.31
C ALA A 266 -12.59 -7.47 3.44
N ARG A 267 -11.53 -7.88 4.13
CA ARG A 267 -11.31 -9.28 4.50
C ARG A 267 -11.62 -9.44 5.98
N THR A 268 -12.30 -10.53 6.31
CA THR A 268 -12.50 -10.93 7.69
C THR A 268 -11.17 -11.25 8.36
N ALA A 269 -11.06 -10.97 9.66
CA ALA A 269 -9.92 -11.40 10.43
C ALA A 269 -9.87 -12.94 10.50
N PRO A 270 -8.77 -13.60 10.09
CA PRO A 270 -8.70 -15.07 10.08
C PRO A 270 -8.70 -15.70 11.48
N TRP A 271 -8.46 -14.90 12.52
CA TRP A 271 -8.54 -15.29 13.92
C TRP A 271 -9.92 -15.02 14.55
N TRP A 272 -10.86 -14.41 13.84
CA TRP A 272 -12.22 -14.20 14.31
C TRP A 272 -13.06 -15.45 14.04
N THR A 273 -13.17 -16.32 15.06
CA THR A 273 -13.88 -17.60 14.98
C THR A 273 -15.36 -17.45 15.33
N GLU A 274 -16.16 -18.49 15.07
CA GLU A 274 -17.55 -18.55 15.56
C GLU A 274 -17.63 -18.41 17.09
N GLU A 275 -16.65 -18.91 17.82
CA GLU A 275 -16.56 -18.73 19.28
C GLU A 275 -16.36 -17.25 19.66
N CYS A 276 -15.53 -16.50 18.91
CA CYS A 276 -15.39 -15.06 19.09
C CYS A 276 -16.72 -14.33 18.83
N ALA A 277 -17.44 -14.71 17.76
CA ALA A 277 -18.74 -14.14 17.43
C ALA A 277 -19.80 -14.46 18.50
N GLY A 278 -19.83 -15.70 19.00
CA GLY A 278 -20.72 -16.11 20.09
C GLY A 278 -20.41 -15.37 21.40
N ALA A 279 -19.14 -15.23 21.76
CA ALA A 279 -18.73 -14.48 22.95
C ALA A 279 -19.05 -12.98 22.82
N ALA A 280 -18.91 -12.39 21.63
CA ALA A 280 -19.34 -11.03 21.35
C ALA A 280 -20.86 -10.88 21.51
N ALA A 281 -21.65 -11.80 20.96
CA ALA A 281 -23.11 -11.80 21.11
C ALA A 281 -23.56 -11.95 22.58
N ALA A 282 -22.91 -12.83 23.35
CA ALA A 282 -23.17 -12.99 24.78
C ALA A 282 -22.85 -11.72 25.58
N PHE A 283 -21.70 -11.09 25.31
CA PHE A 283 -21.33 -9.82 25.92
C PHE A 283 -22.35 -8.72 25.60
N ARG A 284 -22.78 -8.63 24.33
CA ARG A 284 -23.82 -7.69 23.88
C ARG A 284 -25.15 -7.91 24.61
N ALA A 285 -25.57 -9.16 24.79
CA ALA A 285 -26.81 -9.47 25.48
C ALA A 285 -26.80 -8.98 26.94
N ILE A 286 -25.69 -9.22 27.66
CA ILE A 286 -25.53 -8.72 29.04
C ILE A 286 -25.49 -7.19 29.08
N ARG A 287 -24.80 -6.55 28.13
CA ARG A 287 -24.77 -5.07 28.01
C ARG A 287 -26.16 -4.47 27.81
N ARG A 288 -27.01 -5.08 26.99
CA ARG A 288 -28.39 -4.60 26.76
C ARG A 288 -29.27 -4.69 28.01
N LEU A 289 -29.00 -5.63 28.93
CA LEU A 289 -29.70 -5.72 30.20
C LEU A 289 -29.26 -4.64 31.19
N TYR A 290 -28.05 -4.11 31.04
CA TYR A 290 -27.46 -3.11 31.93
C TYR A 290 -26.80 -1.95 31.15
N PRO A 291 -27.59 -1.05 30.54
CA PRO A 291 -27.11 -0.02 29.62
C PRO A 291 -26.08 0.93 30.26
N LEU A 292 -26.37 1.41 31.46
CA LEU A 292 -25.46 2.25 32.27
C LEU A 292 -24.56 1.43 33.21
N GLY A 293 -24.57 0.10 33.08
CA GLY A 293 -24.01 -0.82 34.06
C GLY A 293 -22.51 -0.98 33.95
N PHE A 294 -21.76 -0.38 34.88
CA PHE A 294 -20.41 -0.81 35.25
C PHE A 294 -20.42 -1.99 36.24
N ASN A 295 -21.53 -2.73 36.30
CA ASN A 295 -21.75 -3.79 37.28
C ASN A 295 -20.86 -5.02 37.04
N GLU A 296 -20.82 -5.90 38.03
CA GLU A 296 -19.95 -7.07 38.01
C GLU A 296 -20.23 -8.00 36.82
N GLU A 297 -21.51 -8.18 36.45
CA GLU A 297 -21.91 -9.04 35.33
C GLU A 297 -21.36 -8.55 33.99
N VAL A 298 -21.48 -7.24 33.71
CA VAL A 298 -20.92 -6.62 32.51
C VAL A 298 -19.39 -6.78 32.48
N GLN A 299 -18.72 -6.63 33.62
CA GLN A 299 -17.26 -6.83 33.70
C GLN A 299 -16.85 -8.30 33.52
N ILE A 300 -17.64 -9.25 34.02
CA ILE A 300 -17.42 -10.70 33.79
C ILE A 300 -17.56 -11.01 32.29
N ALA A 301 -18.69 -10.64 31.68
CA ALA A 301 -18.95 -10.88 30.26
C ALA A 301 -17.88 -10.24 29.37
N LYS A 302 -17.43 -9.03 29.71
CA LYS A 302 -16.29 -8.33 29.08
C LYS A 302 -14.99 -9.15 29.18
N ARG A 303 -14.64 -9.60 30.38
CA ARG A 303 -13.41 -10.40 30.61
C ARG A 303 -13.44 -11.69 29.81
N ASP A 304 -14.59 -12.33 29.71
CA ASP A 304 -14.78 -13.58 28.98
C ASP A 304 -14.69 -13.38 27.47
N PHE A 305 -15.38 -12.38 26.92
CA PHE A 305 -15.21 -11.99 25.52
C PHE A 305 -13.74 -11.72 25.17
N HIS A 306 -13.04 -10.92 25.99
CA HIS A 306 -11.62 -10.66 25.79
C HIS A 306 -10.74 -11.90 25.91
N ARG A 307 -11.09 -12.84 26.79
CA ARG A 307 -10.35 -14.09 26.97
C ARG A 307 -10.45 -14.95 25.72
N VAL A 308 -11.66 -15.08 25.16
CA VAL A 308 -11.93 -15.84 23.93
C VAL A 308 -11.16 -15.23 22.75
N VAL A 309 -11.29 -13.92 22.52
CA VAL A 309 -10.59 -13.23 21.42
C VAL A 309 -9.07 -13.36 21.54
N ARG A 310 -8.52 -13.14 22.75
CA ARG A 310 -7.07 -13.30 22.99
C ARG A 310 -6.60 -14.73 22.75
N ARG A 311 -7.39 -15.72 23.16
CA ARG A 311 -7.08 -17.15 22.96
C ARG A 311 -7.11 -17.51 21.47
N ALA A 312 -8.16 -17.13 20.75
CA ALA A 312 -8.31 -17.39 19.32
C ALA A 312 -7.16 -16.77 18.52
N LYS A 313 -6.83 -15.50 18.79
CA LYS A 313 -5.71 -14.81 18.13
C LYS A 313 -4.36 -15.47 18.44
N ARG A 314 -4.11 -15.85 19.69
CA ARG A 314 -2.88 -16.57 20.08
C ARG A 314 -2.76 -17.92 19.38
N LEU A 315 -3.86 -18.67 19.31
CA LEU A 315 -3.89 -19.98 18.65
C LEU A 315 -3.65 -19.85 17.14
N TYR A 316 -4.29 -18.87 16.49
CA TYR A 316 -4.07 -18.58 15.08
C TYR A 316 -2.58 -18.33 14.77
N TRP A 317 -1.93 -17.43 15.53
CA TRP A 317 -0.51 -17.11 15.30
C TRP A 317 0.40 -18.30 15.59
N ARG A 318 0.11 -19.08 16.65
CA ARG A 318 0.88 -20.30 16.95
C ARG A 318 0.78 -21.30 15.81
N ASN A 319 -0.44 -21.64 15.40
CA ASN A 319 -0.66 -22.60 14.32
C ASN A 319 -0.02 -22.13 13.00
N LEU A 320 -0.10 -20.84 12.69
CA LEU A 320 0.56 -20.29 11.50
C LEU A 320 2.07 -20.50 11.55
N ILE A 321 2.71 -20.22 12.69
CA ILE A 321 4.15 -20.43 12.86
C ILE A 321 4.51 -21.92 12.77
N ASP A 322 3.69 -22.79 13.37
CA ASP A 322 3.87 -24.25 13.34
C ASP A 322 3.78 -24.82 11.91
N THR A 323 3.14 -24.11 10.96
CA THR A 323 3.09 -24.53 9.55
C THR A 323 4.36 -24.24 8.76
N PHE A 324 5.33 -23.49 9.31
CA PHE A 324 6.54 -23.13 8.59
C PHE A 324 7.48 -24.34 8.49
N THR A 325 7.67 -24.83 7.27
CA THR A 325 8.51 -26.01 6.98
C THR A 325 9.80 -25.66 6.22
N ASP A 326 9.90 -24.42 5.72
CA ASP A 326 10.97 -23.99 4.83
C ASP A 326 11.47 -22.57 5.15
N SER A 327 12.69 -22.24 4.72
CA SER A 327 13.30 -20.94 4.97
C SER A 327 12.50 -19.77 4.35
N SER A 328 11.82 -19.96 3.21
CA SER A 328 11.00 -18.91 2.58
C SER A 328 9.85 -18.49 3.51
N SER A 329 9.19 -19.45 4.15
CA SER A 329 8.13 -19.19 5.12
C SER A 329 8.64 -18.41 6.35
N VAL A 330 9.83 -18.75 6.86
CA VAL A 330 10.48 -17.99 7.93
C VAL A 330 10.81 -16.56 7.49
N PHE A 331 11.39 -16.38 6.30
CA PHE A 331 11.70 -15.05 5.77
C PHE A 331 10.44 -14.18 5.55
N LYS A 332 9.31 -14.78 5.16
CA LYS A 332 8.01 -14.07 5.10
C LYS A 332 7.60 -13.54 6.49
N ALA A 333 7.75 -14.35 7.53
CA ALA A 333 7.45 -13.93 8.90
C ALA A 333 8.40 -12.83 9.39
N VAL A 334 9.71 -12.94 9.12
CA VAL A 334 10.69 -11.90 9.44
C VAL A 334 10.38 -10.60 8.71
N ARG A 335 9.99 -10.66 7.43
CA ARG A 335 9.57 -9.48 6.66
C ARG A 335 8.32 -8.84 7.27
N TRP A 336 7.34 -9.65 7.65
CA TRP A 336 6.16 -9.16 8.39
C TRP A 336 6.54 -8.53 9.73
N LEU A 337 7.52 -9.07 10.46
CA LEU A 337 8.08 -8.52 11.70
C LEU A 337 8.93 -7.25 11.51
N LYS A 338 9.34 -6.92 10.28
CA LYS A 338 10.15 -5.72 9.97
C LYS A 338 9.36 -4.61 9.24
N SER A 339 8.15 -4.88 8.77
CA SER A 339 7.32 -3.90 8.02
C SER A 339 6.99 -2.65 8.86
N PRO A 340 6.96 -1.40 8.39
CA PRO A 340 6.62 -0.26 9.26
C PRO A 340 5.22 -0.29 9.89
N GLY A 341 4.35 -1.21 9.45
CA GLY A 341 2.94 -1.34 9.86
C GLY A 341 2.04 -1.18 8.63
N PRO A 342 0.73 -1.42 8.72
CA PRO A 342 -0.21 -1.21 7.61
C PRO A 342 -0.74 0.24 7.60
N PHE A 343 0.13 1.22 7.84
CA PHE A 343 -0.25 2.63 7.85
C PHE A 343 -0.34 3.16 6.42
N GLN A 344 -1.37 3.95 6.16
CA GLN A 344 -1.45 4.72 4.93
C GLN A 344 -0.39 5.83 4.96
N PRO A 345 0.25 6.14 3.81
CA PRO A 345 1.26 7.18 3.78
C PRO A 345 0.68 8.57 4.06
N PRO A 346 1.41 9.42 4.81
CA PRO A 346 1.00 10.80 5.07
C PRO A 346 0.97 11.64 3.78
N PRO A 347 0.51 12.91 3.84
CA PRO A 347 0.77 13.88 2.79
C PRO A 347 2.24 13.90 2.35
N LEU A 348 2.47 14.06 1.05
CA LEU A 348 3.82 14.14 0.49
C LEU A 348 4.27 15.60 0.49
N GLN A 349 5.51 15.88 0.87
CA GLN A 349 6.08 17.22 0.87
C GLN A 349 7.23 17.32 -0.14
N VAL A 350 7.13 18.29 -1.05
CA VAL A 350 8.17 18.61 -2.05
C VAL A 350 8.33 20.11 -2.11
N ASP A 351 9.54 20.62 -1.84
CA ASP A 351 9.89 22.04 -1.93
C ASP A 351 8.84 22.96 -1.30
N ASP A 352 8.49 22.68 -0.03
CA ASP A 352 7.48 23.38 0.78
C ASP A 352 6.01 23.26 0.33
N VAL A 353 5.72 22.52 -0.73
CA VAL A 353 4.36 22.18 -1.17
C VAL A 353 3.94 20.82 -0.59
N VAL A 354 2.74 20.78 -0.01
CA VAL A 354 2.13 19.57 0.52
C VAL A 354 1.10 19.02 -0.47
N TYR A 355 1.24 17.75 -0.84
CA TYR A 355 0.37 17.03 -1.74
C TYR A 355 -0.43 15.98 -0.95
N GLU A 356 -1.74 16.16 -0.90
CA GLU A 356 -2.62 15.39 -0.01
C GLU A 356 -3.36 14.28 -0.76
N SER A 357 -3.87 14.56 -1.96
CA SER A 357 -4.60 13.59 -2.78
C SER A 357 -3.69 12.51 -3.37
N GLN A 358 -4.19 11.28 -3.57
CA GLN A 358 -3.40 10.22 -4.20
C GLN A 358 -2.88 10.59 -5.59
N ILE A 359 -3.68 11.29 -6.40
CA ILE A 359 -3.29 11.68 -7.75
C ILE A 359 -2.19 12.74 -7.74
N ASP A 360 -2.28 13.70 -6.84
CA ASP A 360 -1.28 14.75 -6.69
C ASP A 360 0.03 14.19 -6.14
N LYS A 361 -0.05 13.28 -5.16
CA LYS A 361 1.12 12.51 -4.68
C LYS A 361 1.78 11.73 -5.81
N ALA A 362 1.00 11.04 -6.64
CA ALA A 362 1.54 10.29 -7.78
C ALA A 362 2.26 11.20 -8.79
N ASN A 363 1.66 12.36 -9.12
CA ASN A 363 2.26 13.35 -10.00
C ASN A 363 3.55 13.96 -9.40
N ALA A 364 3.52 14.32 -8.11
CA ALA A 364 4.67 14.86 -7.41
C ALA A 364 5.82 13.84 -7.34
N LEU A 365 5.53 12.58 -7.04
CA LEU A 365 6.53 11.50 -7.08
C LEU A 365 7.07 11.28 -8.49
N ARG A 366 6.22 11.30 -9.53
CA ARG A 366 6.66 11.17 -10.93
C ARG A 366 7.69 12.25 -11.27
N ARG A 367 7.35 13.52 -11.02
CA ARG A 367 8.26 14.66 -11.25
C ARG A 367 9.57 14.51 -10.47
N ALA A 368 9.45 14.25 -9.17
CA ALA A 368 10.59 14.19 -8.26
C ALA A 368 11.51 12.97 -8.45
N THR A 369 11.06 11.92 -9.14
CA THR A 369 11.85 10.68 -9.30
C THR A 369 12.23 10.38 -10.73
N LEU A 370 11.33 10.57 -11.70
CA LEU A 370 11.50 10.18 -13.11
C LEU A 370 11.81 11.36 -14.04
N GLU A 371 11.40 12.59 -13.70
CA GLU A 371 11.59 13.78 -14.54
C GLU A 371 12.69 14.70 -13.97
N ARG A 372 13.68 14.10 -13.29
CA ARG A 372 14.76 14.85 -12.62
C ARG A 372 15.80 15.43 -13.58
N GLN A 373 15.93 14.82 -14.74
CA GLN A 373 16.88 15.19 -15.77
C GLN A 373 16.16 15.28 -17.12
N THR A 374 16.69 16.11 -18.00
CA THR A 374 16.27 16.21 -19.41
C THR A 374 17.42 15.82 -20.32
N ALA A 375 17.14 15.62 -21.61
CA ALA A 375 18.18 15.34 -22.61
C ALA A 375 19.28 16.42 -22.68
N ASP A 376 19.05 17.60 -22.09
CA ASP A 376 20.07 18.66 -21.98
C ASP A 376 21.12 18.37 -20.89
N ASP A 377 20.81 17.48 -19.94
CA ASP A 377 21.74 17.02 -18.90
C ASP A 377 22.69 15.91 -19.40
N ASP A 378 22.44 15.37 -20.60
CA ASP A 378 23.27 14.31 -21.18
C ASP A 378 24.68 14.82 -21.51
N ILE A 379 25.67 13.97 -21.27
CA ILE A 379 27.05 14.24 -21.65
C ILE A 379 27.14 14.26 -23.18
N GLN A 380 27.57 15.38 -23.75
CA GLN A 380 27.79 15.49 -25.19
C GLN A 380 28.96 14.59 -25.62
N ASP A 381 28.67 13.61 -26.47
CA ASP A 381 29.60 12.58 -26.96
C ASP A 381 30.35 11.82 -25.85
N PRO A 382 29.66 10.96 -25.09
CA PRO A 382 30.28 10.23 -23.98
C PRO A 382 31.18 9.07 -24.46
N TRP A 383 31.25 8.81 -25.77
CA TRP A 383 31.84 7.61 -26.32
C TRP A 383 33.32 7.81 -26.63
N MET A 384 34.18 7.23 -25.80
CA MET A 384 35.58 7.04 -26.21
C MET A 384 35.68 5.89 -27.20
N LEU A 385 36.02 6.21 -28.46
CA LEU A 385 36.20 5.19 -29.50
C LEU A 385 37.40 4.29 -29.16
N VAL A 386 37.14 3.00 -28.96
CA VAL A 386 38.21 2.02 -28.75
C VAL A 386 38.93 1.78 -30.08
N SER A 387 40.24 2.05 -30.12
CA SER A 387 41.09 1.81 -31.28
C SER A 387 42.13 0.71 -30.98
N PRO A 388 42.23 -0.34 -31.82
CA PRO A 388 41.45 -0.58 -33.03
C PRO A 388 40.00 -1.04 -32.74
N LEU A 389 39.08 -0.74 -33.66
CA LEU A 389 37.72 -1.24 -33.60
C LEU A 389 37.71 -2.77 -33.64
N ARG A 390 36.99 -3.38 -32.69
CA ARG A 390 36.82 -4.83 -32.61
C ARG A 390 35.37 -5.20 -32.91
N PRO A 391 35.08 -5.83 -34.07
CA PRO A 391 33.73 -6.30 -34.35
C PRO A 391 33.40 -7.48 -33.43
N ILE A 392 32.22 -7.41 -32.80
CA ILE A 392 31.69 -8.46 -31.94
C ILE A 392 30.54 -9.15 -32.70
N PRO A 393 30.67 -10.43 -33.06
CA PRO A 393 29.57 -11.19 -33.64
C PRO A 393 28.35 -11.18 -32.70
N PHE A 394 27.19 -10.85 -33.25
CA PHE A 394 25.92 -10.86 -32.54
C PHE A 394 24.88 -11.55 -33.43
N PRO A 395 24.63 -12.87 -33.24
CA PRO A 395 23.70 -13.62 -34.06
C PRO A 395 22.31 -12.98 -34.06
N LEU A 396 21.59 -13.06 -35.17
CA LEU A 396 20.23 -12.52 -35.29
C LEU A 396 19.17 -13.61 -35.15
N GLU A 397 19.49 -14.86 -35.49
CA GLU A 397 18.56 -15.97 -35.37
C GLU A 397 18.21 -16.24 -33.90
N ILE A 398 16.93 -16.49 -33.61
CA ILE A 398 16.44 -16.82 -32.26
C ILE A 398 15.74 -18.17 -32.31
N SER A 399 16.20 -19.12 -31.49
CA SER A 399 15.53 -20.41 -31.35
C SER A 399 14.24 -20.29 -30.53
N LEU A 400 13.30 -21.21 -30.73
CA LEU A 400 12.07 -21.24 -29.92
C LEU A 400 12.38 -21.44 -28.43
N ASP A 401 13.36 -22.29 -28.13
CA ASP A 401 13.80 -22.58 -26.75
C ASP A 401 14.41 -21.34 -26.08
N GLU A 402 15.17 -20.54 -26.81
CA GLU A 402 15.74 -19.30 -26.28
C GLU A 402 14.64 -18.27 -25.97
N ALA A 403 13.69 -18.08 -26.88
CA ALA A 403 12.54 -17.20 -26.66
C ALA A 403 11.68 -17.69 -25.48
N GLN A 404 11.49 -19.01 -25.37
CA GLN A 404 10.76 -19.64 -24.27
C GLN A 404 11.48 -19.47 -22.94
N TYR A 405 12.79 -19.70 -22.91
CA TYR A 405 13.60 -19.54 -21.72
C TYR A 405 13.57 -18.08 -21.25
N ALA A 406 13.80 -17.13 -22.16
CA ALA A 406 13.79 -15.71 -21.84
C ALA A 406 12.42 -15.24 -21.34
N THR A 407 11.31 -15.80 -21.82
CA THR A 407 9.96 -15.37 -21.43
C THR A 407 9.42 -16.09 -20.19
N LEU A 408 9.63 -17.41 -20.08
CA LEU A 408 8.92 -18.27 -19.11
C LEU A 408 9.78 -18.72 -17.91
N HIS A 409 11.10 -18.79 -18.07
CA HIS A 409 12.01 -19.29 -17.02
C HIS A 409 12.52 -18.15 -16.15
N THR A 410 11.56 -17.41 -15.61
CA THR A 410 11.79 -16.22 -14.79
C THR A 410 11.21 -16.45 -13.40
N GLY A 411 11.72 -15.70 -12.41
CA GLY A 411 11.09 -15.66 -11.09
C GLY A 411 9.68 -15.07 -11.16
N ASN A 412 9.01 -14.92 -10.00
CA ASN A 412 7.70 -14.27 -9.94
C ASN A 412 7.81 -12.77 -10.32
N THR A 413 7.70 -12.45 -11.60
CA THR A 413 7.63 -11.08 -12.10
C THR A 413 6.17 -10.62 -12.14
N SER A 414 5.90 -9.43 -11.60
CA SER A 414 4.59 -8.79 -11.76
C SER A 414 4.34 -8.39 -13.22
N PRO A 415 3.10 -8.55 -13.73
CA PRO A 415 2.73 -8.10 -15.08
C PRO A 415 2.62 -6.58 -15.14
N GLY A 416 2.57 -6.02 -16.36
CA GLY A 416 2.31 -4.60 -16.61
C GLY A 416 0.81 -4.27 -16.64
N SER A 417 0.45 -3.18 -17.32
CA SER A 417 -0.95 -2.73 -17.47
C SER A 417 -1.83 -3.77 -18.18
N ASP A 418 -1.24 -4.62 -19.03
CA ASP A 418 -1.90 -5.77 -19.68
C ASP A 418 -2.38 -6.86 -18.69
N ASN A 419 -1.86 -6.88 -17.46
CA ASN A 419 -2.11 -7.89 -16.43
C ASN A 419 -1.82 -9.35 -16.88
N ILE A 420 -1.01 -9.54 -17.93
CA ILE A 420 -0.66 -10.88 -18.43
C ILE A 420 0.55 -11.43 -17.69
N THR A 421 0.31 -12.39 -16.80
CA THR A 421 1.37 -13.02 -15.99
C THR A 421 2.15 -14.06 -16.79
N VAL A 422 3.38 -14.36 -16.35
CA VAL A 422 4.18 -15.48 -16.87
C VAL A 422 3.45 -16.82 -16.75
N ASN A 423 2.61 -17.02 -15.73
CA ASN A 423 1.81 -18.24 -15.60
C ASN A 423 0.77 -18.38 -16.73
N LEU A 424 0.17 -17.27 -17.16
CA LEU A 424 -0.72 -17.28 -18.33
C LEU A 424 0.05 -17.56 -19.60
N LEU A 425 1.22 -16.94 -19.78
CA LEU A 425 2.08 -17.22 -20.94
C LEU A 425 2.50 -18.69 -21.00
N LYS A 426 2.82 -19.33 -19.86
CA LYS A 426 3.10 -20.77 -19.77
C LYS A 426 1.93 -21.61 -20.26
N ALA A 427 0.71 -21.24 -19.90
CA ALA A 427 -0.50 -21.98 -20.26
C ALA A 427 -0.81 -21.96 -21.77
N VAL A 428 -0.35 -20.94 -22.49
CA VAL A 428 -0.63 -20.78 -23.94
C VAL A 428 0.61 -20.80 -24.82
N TRP A 429 1.79 -21.11 -24.26
CA TRP A 429 3.05 -21.04 -25.02
C TRP A 429 3.06 -21.94 -26.25
N TYR A 430 2.43 -23.12 -26.17
CA TYR A 430 2.32 -24.04 -27.31
C TYR A 430 1.50 -23.45 -28.47
N ILE A 431 0.69 -22.42 -28.21
CA ILE A 431 -0.12 -21.70 -29.20
C ILE A 431 0.66 -20.48 -29.73
N ILE A 432 1.16 -19.63 -28.83
CA ILE A 432 1.71 -18.31 -29.20
C ILE A 432 3.24 -18.29 -29.37
N GLY A 433 3.95 -19.32 -28.94
CA GLY A 433 5.42 -19.31 -28.81
C GLY A 433 6.14 -19.04 -30.12
N THR A 434 5.63 -19.57 -31.23
CA THR A 434 6.17 -19.33 -32.59
C THR A 434 6.02 -17.86 -33.01
N HIS A 435 4.88 -17.25 -32.70
CA HIS A 435 4.62 -15.83 -32.95
C HIS A 435 5.52 -14.93 -32.10
N VAL A 436 5.69 -15.26 -30.81
CA VAL A 436 6.58 -14.51 -29.91
C VAL A 436 8.03 -14.61 -30.36
N ARG A 437 8.52 -15.81 -30.69
CA ARG A 437 9.87 -16.03 -31.23
C ARG A 437 10.10 -15.21 -32.50
N ARG A 438 9.15 -15.26 -33.45
CA ARG A 438 9.20 -14.48 -34.70
C ARG A 438 9.27 -12.98 -34.41
N LEU A 439 8.41 -12.47 -33.54
CA LEU A 439 8.42 -11.07 -33.13
C LEU A 439 9.79 -10.68 -32.56
N PHE A 440 10.36 -11.47 -31.64
CA PHE A 440 11.66 -11.16 -31.03
C PHE A 440 12.80 -11.14 -32.05
N GLU A 441 12.84 -12.10 -32.97
CA GLU A 441 13.88 -12.20 -34.00
C GLU A 441 13.85 -10.99 -34.95
N ARG A 442 12.65 -10.57 -35.34
CA ARG A 442 12.45 -9.40 -36.20
C ARG A 442 12.73 -8.09 -35.48
N CYS A 443 12.32 -7.96 -34.22
CA CYS A 443 12.70 -6.84 -33.37
C CYS A 443 14.21 -6.69 -33.27
N LEU A 444 14.93 -7.80 -33.05
CA LEU A 444 16.38 -7.80 -32.99
C LEU A 444 17.02 -7.41 -34.32
N SER A 445 16.54 -8.00 -35.42
CA SER A 445 17.06 -7.73 -36.78
C SER A 445 16.82 -6.28 -37.23
N ALA A 446 15.67 -5.71 -36.87
CA ALA A 446 15.29 -4.35 -37.22
C ALA A 446 15.83 -3.29 -36.25
N GLY A 447 16.38 -3.68 -35.10
CA GLY A 447 16.75 -2.76 -34.03
C GLY A 447 15.54 -2.02 -33.45
N HIS A 448 14.36 -2.65 -33.43
CA HIS A 448 13.09 -2.02 -33.02
C HIS A 448 12.49 -2.68 -31.79
N HIS A 449 12.26 -1.89 -30.75
CA HIS A 449 11.51 -2.32 -29.57
C HIS A 449 10.02 -1.96 -29.73
N PRO A 450 9.07 -2.91 -29.70
CA PRO A 450 7.66 -2.60 -29.97
C PRO A 450 7.07 -1.57 -29.02
N LYS A 451 6.29 -0.62 -29.53
CA LYS A 451 5.64 0.43 -28.72
C LYS A 451 4.78 -0.11 -27.57
N PRO A 452 3.95 -1.17 -27.74
CA PRO A 452 3.15 -1.72 -26.64
C PRO A 452 3.98 -2.25 -25.46
N PHE A 453 5.26 -2.57 -25.69
CA PHE A 453 6.16 -3.05 -24.65
C PHE A 453 6.89 -1.91 -23.90
N ARG A 454 6.80 -0.67 -24.40
CA ARG A 454 7.40 0.52 -23.78
C ARG A 454 6.50 1.14 -22.69
N GLU A 455 5.22 0.74 -22.63
CA GLU A 455 4.29 1.24 -21.61
C GLU A 455 4.57 0.60 -20.25
N ALA A 456 4.76 1.43 -19.23
CA ALA A 456 5.00 0.99 -17.85
C ALA A 456 3.93 1.53 -16.90
N GLU A 457 3.36 0.66 -16.07
CA GLU A 457 2.66 1.08 -14.85
C GLU A 457 3.71 1.30 -13.75
N VAL A 458 3.89 2.54 -13.29
CA VAL A 458 4.87 2.85 -12.25
C VAL A 458 4.23 2.74 -10.88
N VAL A 459 4.75 1.83 -10.05
CA VAL A 459 4.32 1.65 -8.67
C VAL A 459 5.37 2.21 -7.73
N MET A 460 4.97 3.12 -6.85
CA MET A 460 5.85 3.71 -5.84
C MET A 460 5.90 2.79 -4.61
N ILE A 461 7.10 2.31 -4.27
CA ILE A 461 7.32 1.44 -3.10
C ILE A 461 8.23 2.16 -2.09
N ALA A 462 7.83 2.17 -0.82
CA ALA A 462 8.67 2.70 0.24
C ALA A 462 10.03 1.99 0.32
N LYS A 463 11.10 2.79 0.44
CA LYS A 463 12.45 2.29 0.68
C LYS A 463 12.48 1.57 2.04
N PRO A 464 13.11 0.38 2.14
CA PRO A 464 13.27 -0.31 3.40
C PRO A 464 13.94 0.59 4.45
N GLY A 465 13.39 0.60 5.67
CA GLY A 465 13.96 1.33 6.81
C GLY A 465 13.66 2.84 6.83
N ARG A 466 12.98 3.40 5.82
CA ARG A 466 12.48 4.78 5.88
C ARG A 466 11.21 4.82 6.73
N ARG A 467 11.24 5.64 7.78
CA ARG A 467 10.10 5.81 8.70
C ARG A 467 9.18 6.94 8.26
N ASP A 468 9.79 8.06 7.87
CA ASP A 468 9.10 9.18 7.29
C ASP A 468 8.90 8.97 5.79
N LEU A 469 7.64 8.96 5.36
CA LEU A 469 7.21 8.77 3.97
C LEU A 469 6.70 10.06 3.32
N THR A 470 6.83 11.21 4.01
CA THR A 470 6.47 12.52 3.47
C THR A 470 7.39 12.95 2.32
N SER A 471 8.67 12.55 2.33
CA SER A 471 9.62 12.94 1.29
C SER A 471 9.61 11.97 0.08
N PRO A 472 9.66 12.48 -1.17
CA PRO A 472 9.87 11.66 -2.37
C PRO A 472 11.10 10.75 -2.30
N ARG A 473 12.14 11.17 -1.58
CA ARG A 473 13.38 10.38 -1.41
C ARG A 473 13.14 9.08 -0.67
N ALA A 474 12.05 8.95 0.08
CA ALA A 474 11.66 7.73 0.79
C ALA A 474 11.04 6.68 -0.15
N TRP A 475 10.75 7.02 -1.40
CA TRP A 475 10.08 6.15 -2.37
C TRP A 475 11.04 5.64 -3.45
N ARG A 476 10.73 4.47 -3.99
CA ARG A 476 11.36 3.87 -5.17
C ARG A 476 10.30 3.67 -6.25
N PRO A 477 10.46 4.26 -7.44
CA PRO A 477 9.63 3.89 -8.58
C PRO A 477 9.98 2.46 -9.02
N ILE A 478 8.95 1.66 -9.32
CA ILE A 478 9.10 0.34 -9.93
C ILE A 478 8.24 0.29 -11.18
N SER A 479 8.88 0.18 -12.33
CA SER A 479 8.22 0.08 -13.63
C SER A 479 7.71 -1.33 -13.90
N LEU A 480 6.40 -1.48 -14.01
CA LEU A 480 5.76 -2.73 -14.37
C LEU A 480 5.49 -2.77 -15.88
N LEU A 481 6.42 -3.37 -16.63
CA LEU A 481 6.29 -3.63 -18.07
C LEU A 481 5.59 -4.97 -18.37
N SER A 482 5.10 -5.11 -19.60
CA SER A 482 4.54 -6.36 -20.13
C SER A 482 5.52 -7.53 -19.93
N CYS A 483 5.00 -8.70 -19.53
CA CYS A 483 5.84 -9.90 -19.40
C CYS A 483 6.45 -10.35 -20.75
N LEU A 484 5.79 -10.05 -21.88
CA LEU A 484 6.36 -10.29 -23.22
C LEU A 484 7.50 -9.33 -23.51
N GLY A 485 7.33 -8.03 -23.24
CA GLY A 485 8.38 -7.02 -23.38
C GLY A 485 9.63 -7.35 -22.55
N LYS A 486 9.42 -7.71 -21.27
CA LYS A 486 10.50 -8.20 -20.39
C LYS A 486 11.19 -9.45 -20.92
N GLY A 487 10.47 -10.29 -21.67
CA GLY A 487 11.04 -11.45 -22.36
C GLY A 487 12.04 -11.04 -23.43
N LEU A 488 11.67 -10.09 -24.28
CA LEU A 488 12.54 -9.53 -25.33
C LEU A 488 13.79 -8.86 -24.73
N GLU A 489 13.60 -7.98 -23.74
CA GLU A 489 14.71 -7.30 -23.06
C GLU A 489 15.68 -8.29 -22.43
N ARG A 490 15.16 -9.31 -21.73
CA ARG A 490 15.98 -10.34 -21.10
C ARG A 490 16.76 -11.17 -22.11
N LEU A 491 16.15 -11.49 -23.26
CA LEU A 491 16.84 -12.20 -24.34
C LEU A 491 18.05 -11.40 -24.81
N ILE A 492 17.84 -10.12 -25.14
CA ILE A 492 18.90 -9.23 -25.60
C ILE A 492 19.96 -9.05 -24.52
N ALA A 493 19.57 -8.77 -23.27
CA ALA A 493 20.48 -8.61 -22.14
C ALA A 493 21.35 -9.85 -21.89
N ARG A 494 20.79 -11.06 -22.05
CA ARG A 494 21.56 -12.31 -21.93
C ARG A 494 22.59 -12.46 -23.04
N ARG A 495 22.24 -12.14 -24.28
CA ARG A 495 23.19 -12.16 -25.41
C ARG A 495 24.30 -11.13 -25.21
N LEU A 496 23.96 -9.91 -24.78
CA LEU A 496 24.93 -8.86 -24.46
C LEU A 496 25.85 -9.28 -23.31
N ALA A 497 25.33 -9.84 -22.23
CA ALA A 497 26.12 -10.29 -21.10
C ALA A 497 27.08 -11.43 -21.50
N TRP A 498 26.61 -12.39 -22.31
CA TRP A 498 27.46 -13.46 -22.82
C TRP A 498 28.57 -12.89 -23.71
N ALA A 499 28.25 -12.00 -24.65
CA ALA A 499 29.23 -11.38 -25.53
C ALA A 499 30.26 -10.54 -24.73
N ALA A 500 29.80 -9.80 -23.71
CA ALA A 500 30.65 -8.99 -22.87
C ALA A 500 31.70 -9.83 -22.11
N ILE A 501 31.33 -11.03 -21.66
CA ILE A 501 32.24 -11.97 -21.01
C ILE A 501 33.15 -12.65 -22.04
N HIS A 502 32.55 -13.26 -23.07
CA HIS A 502 33.26 -14.08 -24.04
C HIS A 502 34.32 -13.28 -24.82
N TYR A 503 34.01 -12.04 -25.16
CA TYR A 503 34.92 -11.15 -25.86
C TYR A 503 35.70 -10.22 -24.92
N SER A 504 35.59 -10.37 -23.60
CA SER A 504 36.31 -9.54 -22.61
C SER A 504 36.09 -8.04 -22.81
N VAL A 505 34.84 -7.63 -23.06
CA VAL A 505 34.45 -6.21 -23.22
C VAL A 505 34.50 -5.48 -21.88
N LEU A 506 34.10 -6.16 -20.81
CA LEU A 506 34.08 -5.61 -19.45
C LEU A 506 35.34 -6.01 -18.69
N HIS A 507 35.74 -5.15 -17.75
CA HIS A 507 36.85 -5.44 -16.84
C HIS A 507 36.57 -6.71 -16.02
N THR A 508 37.61 -7.48 -15.69
CA THR A 508 37.47 -8.78 -15.00
C THR A 508 36.82 -8.66 -13.62
N GLN A 509 37.00 -7.51 -12.96
CA GLN A 509 36.40 -7.20 -11.65
C GLN A 509 34.95 -6.65 -11.73
N GLN A 510 34.38 -6.48 -12.93
CA GLN A 510 32.95 -6.21 -13.06
C GLN A 510 32.19 -7.50 -12.72
N ALA A 511 31.37 -7.48 -11.66
CA ALA A 511 30.52 -8.61 -11.29
C ALA A 511 29.01 -8.31 -11.34
N GLY A 512 28.63 -7.03 -11.35
CA GLY A 512 27.22 -6.63 -11.42
C GLY A 512 26.57 -7.06 -12.73
N ALA A 513 25.37 -7.67 -12.62
CA ALA A 513 24.53 -8.09 -13.75
C ALA A 513 25.17 -9.07 -14.76
N LEU A 514 26.25 -9.75 -14.38
CA LEU A 514 26.90 -10.76 -15.22
C LEU A 514 26.57 -12.19 -14.74
N PRO A 515 26.34 -13.14 -15.66
CA PRO A 515 26.15 -14.54 -15.29
C PRO A 515 27.40 -15.09 -14.61
N GLU A 516 27.18 -16.05 -13.71
CA GLU A 516 28.25 -16.78 -12.97
C GLU A 516 29.17 -15.90 -12.11
N LYS A 517 28.79 -14.64 -11.87
CA LYS A 517 29.43 -13.75 -10.91
C LYS A 517 28.45 -13.33 -9.82
N SER A 518 28.96 -13.14 -8.62
CA SER A 518 28.18 -12.88 -7.43
C SER A 518 28.80 -11.77 -6.58
N ALA A 519 28.00 -11.20 -5.68
CA ALA A 519 28.52 -10.25 -4.69
C ALA A 519 29.55 -10.91 -3.75
N THR A 520 29.44 -12.22 -3.52
CA THR A 520 30.41 -12.98 -2.72
C THR A 520 31.79 -13.01 -3.37
N ASP A 521 31.87 -13.12 -4.70
CA ASP A 521 33.16 -13.10 -5.41
C ASP A 521 33.90 -11.78 -5.21
N LEU A 522 33.17 -10.65 -5.29
CA LEU A 522 33.73 -9.32 -5.02
C LEU A 522 34.19 -9.15 -3.57
N VAL A 523 33.40 -9.65 -2.62
CA VAL A 523 33.76 -9.60 -1.19
C VAL A 523 35.00 -10.44 -0.92
N THR A 524 35.11 -11.63 -1.51
CA THR A 524 36.30 -12.48 -1.37
C THR A 524 37.54 -11.81 -1.98
N ALA A 525 37.42 -11.19 -3.16
CA ALA A 525 38.52 -10.44 -3.76
C ALA A 525 38.96 -9.26 -2.87
N LEU A 526 38.02 -8.50 -2.33
CA LEU A 526 38.32 -7.40 -1.41
C LEU A 526 39.02 -7.90 -0.13
N LEU A 527 38.55 -9.00 0.46
CA LEU A 527 39.17 -9.59 1.65
C LEU A 527 40.60 -10.03 1.37
N HIS A 528 40.86 -10.64 0.21
CA HIS A 528 42.20 -11.02 -0.21
C HIS A 528 43.15 -9.81 -0.28
N ASP A 529 42.73 -8.73 -0.92
CA ASP A 529 43.54 -7.51 -1.05
C ASP A 529 43.85 -6.88 0.33
N ILE A 530 42.89 -6.91 1.25
CA ILE A 530 43.06 -6.43 2.63
C ILE A 530 44.08 -7.31 3.39
N GLU A 531 43.93 -8.64 3.31
CA GLU A 531 44.84 -9.58 3.96
C GLU A 531 46.26 -9.48 3.41
N GLU A 532 46.41 -9.30 2.09
CA GLU A 532 47.72 -9.12 1.46
C GLU A 532 48.38 -7.81 1.91
N ALA A 533 47.62 -6.71 1.99
CA ALA A 533 48.14 -5.44 2.49
C ALA A 533 48.65 -5.59 3.94
N PHE A 534 47.90 -6.26 4.81
CA PHE A 534 48.31 -6.54 6.19
C PHE A 534 49.55 -7.43 6.26
N ALA A 535 49.64 -8.48 5.45
CA ALA A 535 50.82 -9.34 5.37
C ALA A 535 52.08 -8.55 4.97
N ARG A 536 51.92 -7.51 4.14
CA ARG A 536 52.99 -6.59 3.72
C ARG A 536 53.23 -5.43 4.70
N LYS A 537 52.61 -5.46 5.90
CA LYS A 537 52.66 -4.40 6.92
C LYS A 537 52.19 -3.03 6.40
N LYS A 538 51.30 -3.01 5.41
CA LYS A 538 50.65 -1.81 4.88
C LYS A 538 49.31 -1.57 5.58
N VAL A 539 48.77 -0.37 5.39
CA VAL A 539 47.40 -0.03 5.79
C VAL A 539 46.48 -0.22 4.59
N ALA A 540 45.34 -0.88 4.80
CA ALA A 540 44.28 -1.01 3.81
C ALA A 540 43.25 0.12 4.01
N THR A 541 42.96 0.86 2.95
CA THR A 541 41.94 1.93 2.95
C THR A 541 40.93 1.62 1.83
N LEU A 542 39.65 1.61 2.16
CA LEU A 542 38.56 1.38 1.19
C LEU A 542 37.91 2.71 0.81
N VAL A 543 37.76 2.95 -0.49
CA VAL A 543 36.98 4.06 -1.04
C VAL A 543 35.76 3.46 -1.75
N THR A 544 34.57 3.82 -1.30
CA THR A 544 33.31 3.37 -1.90
C THR A 544 32.63 4.52 -2.64
N MET A 545 32.05 4.23 -3.81
CA MET A 545 31.27 5.17 -4.59
C MET A 545 29.89 4.56 -4.88
N ASP A 546 28.83 5.35 -4.76
CA ASP A 546 27.47 4.97 -5.14
C ASP A 546 26.87 6.09 -6.00
N ILE A 547 26.16 5.72 -7.06
CA ILE A 547 25.58 6.67 -8.00
C ILE A 547 24.12 6.91 -7.61
N GLN A 548 23.78 8.16 -7.31
CA GLN A 548 22.42 8.50 -6.91
C GLN A 548 21.44 8.35 -8.07
N GLY A 549 20.52 7.39 -7.96
CA GLY A 549 19.46 7.20 -8.95
C GLY A 549 19.95 6.64 -10.28
N ALA A 550 20.99 5.78 -10.26
CA ALA A 550 21.70 5.28 -11.43
C ALA A 550 20.84 4.78 -12.61
N PHE A 551 19.61 4.30 -12.38
CA PHE A 551 18.71 3.86 -13.45
C PHE A 551 17.75 4.95 -13.94
N ASP A 552 17.49 5.95 -13.12
CA ASP A 552 16.55 7.05 -13.44
C ASP A 552 17.26 8.22 -14.14
N ILE A 553 18.60 8.25 -14.11
CA ILE A 553 19.45 9.31 -14.68
C ILE A 553 20.09 8.93 -16.02
N VAL A 554 19.75 7.74 -16.54
CA VAL A 554 20.24 7.28 -17.85
C VAL A 554 19.07 7.42 -18.81
N MET A 555 19.13 8.43 -19.68
CA MET A 555 18.11 8.69 -20.72
C MET A 555 18.39 7.94 -22.02
#